data_AF-A0A921RZC0-F1
#
_entry.id   AF-A0A921RZC0-F1
#
_cell.length_a   1.000
_cell.length_b   1.000
_cell.length_c   1.000
_cell.angle_alpha   90.00
_cell.angle_beta   90.00
_cell.angle_gamma   90.00
#
_symmetry.space_group_name_H-M   'P 1'
#
loop_
_entity.id
_entity.type
_entity.pdbx_description
1 polymer ?
#
loop_
_entity_poly.entity_id
_entity_poly.type
_entity_poly.pdbx_seq_one_letter_code
_entity_poly.pdbx_strand_id
1 'polypeptide(L)'
;MASDEEGEVCDYFYDDDDAEEDAAAGLEEDSSPPPPPPPHGADYWAITQETVFAAQKQDLSTVMNLLNIKKYQARALLIHHRWRIDGIYDSLDKGRECMLRNAGIVLQENNSMVAAGSTTPWRTVTCKVCFEEFSMAAVSTMDCGHCFCNDCWTGHFHAAVESGKKQIRCMEVKCSAFCDENLVLFLLGQKYPDMAKRFNRFLLESYIEDNASVKWCPSTPNCGHAIRVGTGERYCEVECPCGLSFCFNCMAHAHSPCPCPIWEKWNAKRSEGENIKWILANTKSCPKCFKAIEKNGGCNLVRCKCGQCMCWLCGGGTGMDHTWTSIAGHSCNRYKEESRGKTADTSREQMERYKHYHDRFKIHGDSYSVEKQKLGATIAEQVRLLESDKDRPLAIRDGDWLTRAHRRLLVSRQVLSRSYVFAYYMFGGGCQLRTLPVPAARRAGASLLGVARNLFEDQQEQLEQHVEHLSRSLAEAAVVAGTPEAEIVRQKQAAVTLAKTVERLCGEMYKCIQDELLTLLVEPMTIAAYRPDGPDRARELAA
;
A
#
# COMPACT_ATOMS: atom_id res chain seq x y z
N MET A 1 -47.88 -12.11 -49.97
CA MET A 1 -49.21 -11.86 -49.38
C MET A 1 -49.34 -12.75 -48.17
N ALA A 2 -49.91 -12.18 -47.12
CA ALA A 2 -50.05 -12.67 -45.76
C ALA A 2 -50.29 -14.16 -45.58
N SER A 3 -49.76 -14.71 -44.48
CA SER A 3 -50.58 -15.39 -43.47
C SER A 3 -49.71 -15.72 -42.26
N ASP A 4 -49.97 -14.98 -41.19
CA ASP A 4 -49.55 -15.20 -39.81
C ASP A 4 -50.26 -16.42 -39.19
N GLU A 5 -49.69 -16.82 -38.04
CA GLU A 5 -50.34 -17.43 -36.88
C GLU A 5 -50.90 -18.86 -36.96
N GLU A 6 -50.54 -19.64 -35.92
CA GLU A 6 -51.26 -20.72 -35.22
C GLU A 6 -50.15 -21.53 -34.48
N GLY A 7 -50.04 -21.62 -33.15
CA GLY A 7 -51.04 -21.53 -32.10
C GLY A 7 -51.63 -22.92 -31.85
N GLU A 8 -51.06 -23.75 -30.97
CA GLU A 8 -51.87 -24.78 -30.30
C GLU A 8 -51.25 -25.30 -28.99
N VAL A 9 -52.18 -25.50 -28.06
CA VAL A 9 -52.08 -25.94 -26.66
C VAL A 9 -52.53 -27.40 -26.60
N CYS A 10 -51.91 -28.23 -25.74
CA CYS A 10 -52.57 -29.16 -24.80
C CYS A 10 -51.49 -30.04 -24.14
N ASP A 11 -51.29 -29.97 -22.83
CA ASP A 11 -52.09 -30.59 -21.76
C ASP A 11 -51.80 -32.08 -21.64
N TYR A 12 -51.31 -32.54 -20.48
CA TYR A 12 -51.54 -33.90 -19.97
C TYR A 12 -51.26 -34.02 -18.47
N PHE A 13 -52.39 -34.14 -17.74
CA PHE A 13 -52.70 -35.02 -16.60
C PHE A 13 -52.13 -34.74 -15.20
N TYR A 14 -53.08 -34.46 -14.30
CA TYR A 14 -53.04 -34.65 -12.85
C TYR A 14 -53.49 -36.08 -12.48
N ASP A 15 -52.89 -36.63 -11.42
CA ASP A 15 -53.44 -37.57 -10.42
C ASP A 15 -52.47 -37.46 -9.22
N ASP A 16 -52.76 -36.69 -8.17
CA ASP A 16 -53.66 -36.95 -7.02
C ASP A 16 -53.19 -38.13 -6.14
N ASP A 17 -52.70 -37.78 -4.95
CA ASP A 17 -52.74 -38.61 -3.74
C ASP A 17 -52.44 -37.72 -2.52
N ASP A 18 -53.53 -37.44 -1.79
CA ASP A 18 -53.60 -36.79 -0.48
C ASP A 18 -52.92 -37.61 0.63
N ALA A 19 -52.24 -36.92 1.56
CA ALA A 19 -52.14 -37.35 2.97
C ALA A 19 -51.77 -36.18 3.90
N GLU A 20 -52.80 -35.65 4.56
CA GLU A 20 -52.90 -35.08 5.93
C GLU A 20 -51.75 -34.21 6.49
N GLU A 21 -52.00 -32.91 6.46
CA GLU A 21 -52.04 -31.92 7.56
C GLU A 21 -51.32 -32.24 8.89
N ASP A 22 -50.29 -31.44 9.21
CA ASP A 22 -50.02 -31.04 10.59
C ASP A 22 -49.51 -29.59 10.62
N ALA A 23 -50.34 -28.69 11.16
CA ALA A 23 -50.08 -27.27 11.28
C ALA A 23 -49.20 -26.97 12.51
N ALA A 24 -48.01 -26.41 12.28
CA ALA A 24 -47.25 -25.72 13.32
C ALA A 24 -46.62 -24.43 12.74
N ALA A 25 -47.12 -23.29 13.23
CA ALA A 25 -46.64 -21.96 12.90
C ALA A 25 -45.15 -21.80 13.26
N GLY A 26 -44.31 -21.54 12.26
CA GLY A 26 -42.89 -21.21 12.40
C GLY A 26 -42.62 -19.83 11.81
N LEU A 27 -41.94 -18.99 12.58
CA LEU A 27 -41.51 -17.63 12.26
C LEU A 27 -40.60 -17.63 11.01
N GLU A 28 -40.97 -16.89 9.97
CA GLU A 28 -40.09 -16.65 8.82
C GLU A 28 -38.90 -15.77 9.24
N GLU A 29 -37.74 -16.38 9.44
CA GLU A 29 -36.45 -15.67 9.43
C GLU A 29 -36.11 -15.29 7.98
N ASP A 30 -35.98 -13.99 7.74
CA ASP A 30 -35.42 -13.38 6.54
C ASP A 30 -34.00 -13.92 6.27
N SER A 31 -33.93 -15.01 5.51
CA SER A 31 -32.67 -15.57 5.02
C SER A 31 -32.22 -14.82 3.76
N SER A 32 -31.89 -13.54 3.92
CA SER A 32 -31.04 -12.88 2.94
C SER A 32 -29.64 -13.51 3.04
N PRO A 33 -29.00 -13.88 1.90
CA PRO A 33 -27.67 -14.46 1.93
C PRO A 33 -26.71 -13.47 2.62
N PRO A 34 -25.78 -13.97 3.47
CA PRO A 34 -24.83 -13.10 4.14
C PRO A 34 -24.09 -12.26 3.08
N PRO A 35 -23.83 -10.97 3.35
CA PRO A 35 -23.08 -10.14 2.42
C PRO A 35 -21.77 -10.86 2.08
N PRO A 36 -21.34 -10.81 0.81
CA PRO A 36 -20.09 -11.44 0.41
C PRO A 36 -18.96 -10.95 1.34
N PRO A 37 -18.04 -11.84 1.76
CA PRO A 37 -16.94 -11.44 2.61
C PRO A 37 -16.22 -10.26 1.96
N PRO A 38 -15.79 -9.26 2.76
CA PRO A 38 -15.06 -8.12 2.22
C PRO A 38 -13.90 -8.64 1.36
N PRO A 39 -13.63 -8.01 0.19
CA PRO A 39 -12.55 -8.44 -0.68
C PRO A 39 -11.29 -8.56 0.15
N HIS A 40 -10.70 -9.77 0.14
CA HIS A 40 -9.53 -10.19 0.90
C HIS A 40 -8.70 -9.00 1.36
N GLY A 41 -8.77 -8.66 2.65
CA GLY A 41 -7.85 -7.69 3.24
C GLY A 41 -6.45 -8.15 2.88
N ALA A 42 -5.75 -7.40 2.03
CA ALA A 42 -4.49 -7.83 1.50
C ALA A 42 -3.55 -8.21 2.65
N ASP A 43 -3.10 -9.46 2.64
CA ASP A 43 -2.30 -9.98 3.74
C ASP A 43 -0.91 -9.33 3.70
N TYR A 44 -0.72 -8.32 4.55
CA TYR A 44 0.56 -7.66 4.76
C TYR A 44 1.20 -8.20 6.04
N TRP A 45 2.45 -8.65 5.95
CA TRP A 45 3.19 -9.18 7.09
C TRP A 45 4.45 -8.36 7.36
N ALA A 46 4.70 -8.04 8.63
CA ALA A 46 5.93 -7.45 9.10
C ALA A 46 6.91 -8.55 9.53
N ILE A 47 8.09 -8.52 8.95
CA ILE A 47 9.20 -9.44 9.15
C ILE A 47 10.30 -8.68 9.89
N THR A 48 10.80 -9.25 10.98
CA THR A 48 11.94 -8.74 11.74
C THR A 48 13.20 -9.55 11.44
N GLN A 49 14.32 -9.13 12.02
CA GLN A 49 15.58 -9.89 11.93
C GLN A 49 15.44 -11.32 12.50
N GLU A 50 14.58 -11.51 13.49
CA GLU A 50 14.33 -12.80 14.14
C GLU A 50 13.38 -13.67 13.30
N THR A 51 12.37 -13.07 12.66
CA THR A 51 11.31 -13.80 11.95
C THR A 51 11.59 -14.01 10.45
N VAL A 52 12.65 -13.39 9.90
CA VAL A 52 13.08 -13.60 8.50
C VAL A 52 13.35 -15.08 8.20
N PHE A 53 13.90 -15.82 9.16
CA PHE A 53 14.12 -17.26 9.02
C PHE A 53 12.81 -18.03 8.90
N ALA A 54 11.80 -17.67 9.69
CA ALA A 54 10.47 -18.28 9.65
C ALA A 54 9.76 -18.00 8.31
N ALA A 55 9.80 -16.74 7.86
CA ALA A 55 9.27 -16.34 6.54
C ALA A 55 9.92 -17.15 5.41
N GLN A 56 11.24 -17.25 5.44
CA GLN A 56 12.01 -17.99 4.46
C GLN A 56 11.70 -19.49 4.50
N LYS A 57 11.56 -20.06 5.70
CA LYS A 57 11.23 -21.47 5.90
C LYS A 57 9.84 -21.80 5.37
N GLN A 58 8.86 -20.90 5.52
CA GLN A 58 7.52 -21.06 4.97
C GLN A 58 7.58 -21.19 3.44
N ASP A 59 8.25 -20.25 2.76
CA ASP A 59 8.33 -20.24 1.29
C ASP A 59 9.15 -21.42 0.75
N LEU A 60 10.23 -21.80 1.45
CA LEU A 60 10.99 -23.01 1.15
C LEU A 60 10.13 -24.27 1.25
N SER A 61 9.35 -24.41 2.32
CA SER A 61 8.50 -25.58 2.55
C SER A 61 7.43 -25.70 1.46
N THR A 62 6.84 -24.57 1.04
CA THR A 62 5.89 -24.52 -0.08
C THR A 62 6.51 -25.08 -1.36
N VAL A 63 7.70 -24.59 -1.75
CA VAL A 63 8.37 -25.05 -2.99
C VAL A 63 8.88 -26.49 -2.88
N MET A 64 9.39 -26.89 -1.72
CA MET A 64 9.82 -28.27 -1.44
C MET A 64 8.66 -29.25 -1.64
N ASN A 65 7.50 -28.94 -1.08
CA ASN A 65 6.31 -29.78 -1.18
C ASN A 65 5.74 -29.78 -2.61
N LEU A 66 5.70 -28.62 -3.27
CA LEU A 66 5.19 -28.48 -4.64
C LEU A 66 5.98 -29.32 -5.65
N LEU A 67 7.31 -29.32 -5.54
CA LEU A 67 8.20 -29.93 -6.55
C LEU A 67 8.83 -31.24 -6.10
N ASN A 68 8.62 -31.65 -4.84
CA ASN A 68 9.27 -32.78 -4.18
C ASN A 68 10.81 -32.75 -4.36
N ILE A 69 11.42 -31.66 -3.90
CA ILE A 69 12.87 -31.40 -3.99
C ILE A 69 13.48 -31.10 -2.63
N LYS A 70 14.80 -31.27 -2.52
CA LYS A 70 15.55 -30.99 -1.28
C LYS A 70 15.59 -29.49 -0.98
N LYS A 71 15.78 -29.13 0.29
CA LYS A 71 15.79 -27.73 0.76
C LYS A 71 16.74 -26.81 -0.01
N TYR A 72 17.99 -27.21 -0.25
CA TYR A 72 18.95 -26.38 -0.99
C TYR A 72 18.55 -26.20 -2.46
N GLN A 73 17.87 -27.19 -3.07
CA GLN A 73 17.34 -27.10 -4.43
C GLN A 73 16.18 -26.11 -4.48
N ALA A 74 15.25 -26.20 -3.51
CA ALA A 74 14.16 -25.24 -3.37
C ALA A 74 14.69 -23.81 -3.17
N ARG A 75 15.72 -23.64 -2.33
CA ARG A 75 16.38 -22.34 -2.15
C ARG A 75 17.01 -21.84 -3.44
N ALA A 76 17.75 -22.69 -4.13
CA ALA A 76 18.41 -22.30 -5.37
C ALA A 76 17.40 -21.84 -6.43
N LEU A 77 16.25 -22.53 -6.50
CA LEU A 77 15.14 -22.17 -7.37
C LEU A 77 14.50 -20.84 -6.95
N LEU A 78 14.23 -20.66 -5.66
CA LEU A 78 13.68 -19.40 -5.13
C LEU A 78 14.61 -18.23 -5.41
N ILE A 79 15.91 -18.34 -5.16
CA ILE A 79 16.88 -17.28 -5.47
C ILE A 79 16.91 -17.01 -6.98
N HIS A 80 16.88 -18.04 -7.84
CA HIS A 80 16.83 -17.89 -9.29
C HIS A 80 15.61 -17.09 -9.75
N HIS A 81 14.44 -17.37 -9.16
CA HIS A 81 13.19 -16.66 -9.42
C HIS A 81 13.00 -15.41 -8.54
N ARG A 82 14.05 -14.93 -7.86
CA ARG A 82 13.99 -13.72 -7.02
C ARG A 82 12.86 -13.79 -5.98
N TRP A 83 12.71 -14.95 -5.36
CA TRP A 83 11.69 -15.31 -4.37
C TRP A 83 10.23 -15.15 -4.84
N ARG A 84 9.98 -15.03 -6.16
CA ARG A 84 8.63 -14.99 -6.73
C ARG A 84 8.11 -16.40 -6.98
N ILE A 85 7.25 -16.88 -6.08
CA ILE A 85 6.60 -18.20 -6.22
C ILE A 85 5.73 -18.26 -7.49
N ASP A 86 5.02 -17.19 -7.85
CA ASP A 86 4.26 -17.11 -9.11
C ASP A 86 5.13 -17.39 -10.33
N GLY A 87 6.37 -16.88 -10.34
CA GLY A 87 7.32 -17.12 -11.44
C GLY A 87 7.77 -18.58 -11.53
N ILE A 88 7.70 -19.33 -10.43
CA ILE A 88 7.93 -20.78 -10.39
C ILE A 88 6.72 -21.49 -10.99
N TYR A 89 5.48 -21.12 -10.63
CA TYR A 89 4.27 -21.66 -11.26
C TYR A 89 4.25 -21.43 -12.77
N ASP A 90 4.50 -20.19 -13.23
CA ASP A 90 4.57 -19.84 -14.66
C ASP A 90 5.63 -20.66 -15.43
N SER A 91 6.70 -21.06 -14.75
CA SER A 91 7.78 -21.85 -15.34
C SER A 91 7.51 -23.34 -15.27
N LEU A 92 6.75 -23.79 -14.27
CA LEU A 92 6.30 -25.17 -14.13
C LEU A 92 5.36 -25.56 -15.28
N ASP A 93 4.52 -24.62 -15.74
CA ASP A 93 3.66 -24.79 -16.92
C ASP A 93 4.44 -25.11 -18.21
N LYS A 94 5.70 -24.66 -18.29
CA LYS A 94 6.61 -24.92 -19.42
C LYS A 94 7.38 -26.24 -19.27
N GLY A 95 7.19 -26.96 -18.16
CA GLY A 95 7.80 -28.24 -17.86
C GLY A 95 8.81 -28.20 -16.72
N ARG A 96 8.61 -29.08 -15.73
CA ARG A 96 9.41 -29.21 -14.50
C ARG A 96 10.91 -29.36 -14.77
N GLU A 97 11.30 -30.24 -15.68
CA GLU A 97 12.71 -30.53 -15.95
C GLU A 97 13.46 -29.35 -16.59
N CYS A 98 12.79 -28.64 -17.50
CA CYS A 98 13.33 -27.45 -18.14
C CYS A 98 13.58 -26.35 -17.11
N MET A 99 12.60 -26.09 -16.24
CA MET A 99 12.72 -25.13 -15.14
C MET A 99 13.89 -25.45 -14.20
N LEU A 100 13.97 -26.71 -13.72
CA LEU A 100 15.05 -27.12 -12.82
C LEU A 100 16.43 -27.00 -13.48
N ARG A 101 16.56 -27.40 -14.75
CA ARG A 101 17.82 -27.29 -15.51
C ARG A 101 18.26 -25.85 -15.72
N ASN A 102 17.32 -24.96 -16.07
CA ASN A 102 17.59 -23.52 -16.23
C ASN A 102 18.02 -22.87 -14.91
N ALA A 103 17.46 -23.35 -13.80
CA ALA A 103 17.87 -22.99 -12.45
C ALA A 103 19.13 -23.74 -11.97
N GLY A 104 19.84 -24.48 -12.83
CA GLY A 104 21.09 -25.16 -12.45
C GLY A 104 20.90 -26.28 -11.41
N ILE A 105 19.70 -26.85 -11.32
CA ILE A 105 19.37 -27.95 -10.40
C ILE A 105 19.45 -29.25 -11.19
N VAL A 106 20.32 -30.14 -10.72
CA VAL A 106 20.45 -31.51 -11.25
C VAL A 106 19.79 -32.43 -10.24
N LEU A 107 18.75 -33.16 -10.68
CA LEU A 107 18.18 -34.25 -9.89
C LEU A 107 19.01 -35.50 -10.16
N GLN A 108 19.46 -36.17 -9.11
CA GLN A 108 19.95 -37.53 -9.25
C GLN A 108 18.72 -38.42 -9.48
N GLU A 109 18.57 -38.95 -10.69
CA GLU A 109 17.76 -40.13 -10.88
C GLU A 109 18.39 -41.23 -10.04
N ASN A 110 17.59 -41.95 -9.24
CA ASN A 110 18.05 -43.02 -8.37
C ASN A 110 19.00 -43.94 -9.12
N ASN A 111 20.31 -43.72 -8.94
CA ASN A 111 21.31 -44.55 -9.56
C ASN A 111 21.39 -45.83 -8.71
N SER A 112 20.43 -46.72 -8.90
CA SER A 112 20.54 -48.13 -8.55
C SER A 112 21.57 -48.80 -9.46
N MET A 113 22.79 -48.29 -9.49
CA MET A 113 23.94 -48.87 -10.18
C MET A 113 25.27 -48.49 -9.51
N VAL A 114 25.39 -48.71 -8.20
CA VAL A 114 26.70 -49.08 -7.60
C VAL A 114 26.50 -50.03 -6.40
N ALA A 115 25.68 -51.07 -6.57
CA ALA A 115 25.72 -52.26 -5.72
C ALA A 115 26.18 -53.47 -6.54
N ALA A 116 27.31 -53.31 -7.24
CA ALA A 116 28.09 -54.44 -7.73
C ALA A 116 29.28 -54.61 -6.78
N GLY A 117 29.21 -55.68 -5.99
CA GLY A 117 30.18 -55.98 -4.95
C GLY A 117 31.62 -55.96 -5.45
N SER A 118 32.45 -55.20 -4.76
CA SER A 118 33.89 -55.44 -4.71
C SER A 118 34.41 -54.97 -3.36
N THR A 119 34.53 -55.94 -2.46
CA THR A 119 35.24 -55.83 -1.19
C THR A 119 36.73 -55.55 -1.45
N THR A 120 37.09 -54.28 -1.56
CA THR A 120 38.47 -53.80 -1.44
C THR A 120 38.49 -52.54 -0.56
N PRO A 121 39.28 -52.49 0.54
CA PRO A 121 39.13 -51.44 1.57
C PRO A 121 39.75 -50.07 1.26
N TRP A 122 40.36 -49.89 0.08
CA TRP A 122 41.15 -48.69 -0.23
C TRP A 122 40.83 -48.19 -1.64
N ARG A 123 39.73 -47.45 -1.79
CA ARG A 123 39.47 -46.68 -3.00
C ARG A 123 39.98 -45.25 -2.75
N THR A 124 41.08 -44.87 -3.39
CA THR A 124 41.52 -43.48 -3.47
C THR A 124 40.91 -42.80 -4.69
N VAL A 125 40.73 -41.48 -4.61
CA VAL A 125 40.20 -40.63 -5.69
C VAL A 125 41.19 -39.52 -5.96
N THR A 126 41.57 -39.33 -7.23
CA THR A 126 42.44 -38.23 -7.65
C THR A 126 41.64 -36.95 -7.84
N CYS A 127 42.02 -35.88 -7.13
CA CYS A 127 41.40 -34.57 -7.28
C CYS A 127 41.89 -33.88 -8.56
N LYS A 128 40.97 -33.44 -9.44
CA LYS A 128 41.36 -32.77 -10.71
C LYS A 128 41.86 -31.32 -10.56
N VAL A 129 41.83 -30.77 -9.34
CA VAL A 129 42.25 -29.38 -9.07
C VAL A 129 43.69 -29.34 -8.55
N CYS A 130 44.00 -30.13 -7.50
CA CYS A 130 45.36 -30.22 -6.96
C CYS A 130 46.17 -31.41 -7.49
N PHE A 131 45.54 -32.33 -8.24
CA PHE A 131 46.17 -33.54 -8.81
C PHE A 131 46.70 -34.56 -7.78
N GLU A 132 46.28 -34.46 -6.52
CA GLU A 132 46.64 -35.39 -5.44
C GLU A 132 45.59 -36.50 -5.24
N GLU A 133 45.98 -37.61 -4.63
CA GLU A 133 45.10 -38.73 -4.27
C GLU A 133 44.58 -38.64 -2.84
N PHE A 134 43.28 -38.84 -2.67
CA PHE A 134 42.59 -38.72 -1.39
C PHE A 134 41.78 -39.97 -1.09
N SER A 135 41.59 -40.28 0.20
CA SER A 135 40.63 -41.29 0.62
C SER A 135 39.20 -40.81 0.40
N MET A 136 38.24 -41.74 0.34
CA MET A 136 36.81 -41.43 0.23
C MET A 136 36.29 -40.48 1.34
N ALA A 137 36.95 -40.42 2.51
CA ALA A 137 36.55 -39.53 3.61
C ALA A 137 37.02 -38.08 3.41
N ALA A 138 38.05 -37.85 2.58
CA ALA A 138 38.64 -36.54 2.34
C ALA A 138 38.14 -35.89 1.03
N VAL A 139 37.11 -36.46 0.40
CA VAL A 139 36.50 -35.96 -0.82
C VAL A 139 35.00 -35.78 -0.66
N SER A 140 34.42 -34.85 -1.42
CA SER A 140 32.98 -34.62 -1.47
C SER A 140 32.50 -34.62 -2.92
N THR A 141 31.36 -35.27 -3.17
CA THR A 141 30.72 -35.37 -4.48
C THR A 141 29.43 -34.54 -4.52
N MET A 142 29.23 -33.81 -5.60
CA MET A 142 28.01 -33.00 -5.82
C MET A 142 26.92 -33.81 -6.53
N ASP A 143 25.69 -33.28 -6.59
CA ASP A 143 24.58 -33.93 -7.32
C ASP A 143 24.88 -34.15 -8.81
N CYS A 144 25.69 -33.28 -9.41
CA CYS A 144 26.17 -33.43 -10.78
C CYS A 144 27.18 -34.58 -10.98
N GLY A 145 27.55 -35.29 -9.92
CA GLY A 145 28.48 -36.42 -9.94
C GLY A 145 29.96 -36.04 -9.86
N HIS A 146 30.30 -34.74 -9.91
CA HIS A 146 31.69 -34.29 -9.81
C HIS A 146 32.20 -34.35 -8.37
N CYS A 147 33.40 -34.88 -8.20
CA CYS A 147 34.05 -35.15 -6.92
C CYS A 147 35.41 -34.47 -6.86
N PHE A 148 35.71 -33.82 -5.72
CA PHE A 148 36.98 -33.14 -5.46
C PHE A 148 37.33 -33.26 -3.97
N CYS A 149 38.60 -33.02 -3.63
CA CYS A 149 39.02 -33.03 -2.23
C CYS A 149 38.41 -31.88 -1.44
N ASN A 150 38.23 -32.10 -0.14
CA ASN A 150 37.57 -31.15 0.75
C ASN A 150 38.35 -29.83 0.86
N ASP A 151 39.68 -29.83 0.73
CA ASP A 151 40.49 -28.61 0.73
C ASP A 151 40.23 -27.73 -0.50
N CYS A 152 40.16 -28.32 -1.70
CA CYS A 152 39.83 -27.58 -2.92
C CYS A 152 38.40 -27.03 -2.87
N TRP A 153 37.44 -27.83 -2.37
CA TRP A 153 36.08 -27.35 -2.13
C TRP A 153 36.05 -26.16 -1.16
N THR A 154 36.74 -26.28 -0.03
CA THR A 154 36.79 -25.24 1.00
C THR A 154 37.39 -23.94 0.44
N GLY A 155 38.48 -24.03 -0.33
CA GLY A 155 39.10 -22.87 -0.99
C GLY A 155 38.16 -22.19 -1.99
N HIS A 156 37.47 -22.97 -2.81
CA HIS A 156 36.47 -22.46 -3.76
C HIS A 156 35.30 -21.78 -3.05
N PHE A 157 34.78 -22.39 -1.98
CA PHE A 157 33.70 -21.82 -1.19
C PHE A 157 34.13 -20.52 -0.51
N HIS A 158 35.34 -20.48 0.05
CA HIS A 158 35.87 -19.27 0.67
C HIS A 158 35.93 -18.12 -0.33
N ALA A 159 36.54 -18.33 -1.50
CA ALA A 159 36.63 -17.31 -2.55
C ALA A 159 35.25 -16.87 -3.07
N ALA A 160 34.30 -17.80 -3.20
CA ALA A 160 32.93 -17.49 -3.61
C ALA A 160 32.19 -16.63 -2.58
N VAL A 161 32.33 -16.92 -1.29
CA VAL A 161 31.72 -16.13 -0.21
C VAL A 161 32.40 -14.77 -0.06
N GLU A 162 33.72 -14.72 -0.18
CA GLU A 162 34.48 -13.46 -0.14
C GLU A 162 34.06 -12.50 -1.26
N SER A 163 33.79 -13.04 -2.45
CA SER A 163 33.23 -12.30 -3.59
C SER A 163 31.72 -12.00 -3.49
N GLY A 164 31.06 -12.36 -2.38
CA GLY A 164 29.65 -12.01 -2.12
C GLY A 164 28.63 -12.89 -2.85
N LYS A 165 29.01 -14.09 -3.34
CA LYS A 165 28.09 -14.95 -4.07
C LYS A 165 27.09 -15.64 -3.14
N LYS A 166 25.80 -15.40 -3.36
CA LYS A 166 24.66 -16.06 -2.69
C LYS A 166 24.43 -17.49 -3.19
N GLN A 167 24.85 -17.81 -4.42
CA GLN A 167 24.78 -19.14 -4.99
C GLN A 167 26.13 -19.55 -5.57
N ILE A 168 26.63 -20.72 -5.13
CA ILE A 168 27.93 -21.24 -5.51
C ILE A 168 27.73 -22.39 -6.50
N ARG A 169 28.40 -22.36 -7.64
CA ARG A 169 28.35 -23.43 -8.66
C ARG A 169 29.50 -24.41 -8.47
N CYS A 170 29.33 -25.61 -9.01
CA CYS A 170 30.37 -26.65 -9.08
C CYS A 170 31.66 -26.12 -9.73
N MET A 171 32.81 -26.64 -9.28
CA MET A 171 34.14 -26.25 -9.80
C MET A 171 34.43 -26.84 -11.20
N GLU A 172 33.72 -27.89 -11.62
CA GLU A 172 33.94 -28.50 -12.93
C GLU A 172 33.58 -27.54 -14.07
N VAL A 173 34.42 -27.50 -15.09
CA VAL A 173 34.27 -26.58 -16.22
C VAL A 173 32.97 -26.89 -16.97
N LYS A 174 32.19 -25.85 -17.27
CA LYS A 174 30.85 -25.93 -17.91
C LYS A 174 29.76 -26.62 -17.07
N CYS A 175 30.01 -26.95 -15.79
CA CYS A 175 28.96 -27.43 -14.91
C CYS A 175 28.12 -26.26 -14.37
N SER A 176 26.81 -26.28 -14.59
CA SER A 176 25.88 -25.27 -14.07
C SER A 176 25.27 -25.64 -12.71
N ALA A 177 25.62 -26.80 -12.16
CA ALA A 177 25.04 -27.32 -10.94
C ALA A 177 25.39 -26.45 -9.72
N PHE A 178 24.38 -26.12 -8.91
CA PHE A 178 24.58 -25.44 -7.63
C PHE A 178 25.08 -26.38 -6.54
N CYS A 179 25.91 -25.84 -5.64
CA CYS A 179 26.40 -26.57 -4.49
C CYS A 179 25.37 -26.61 -3.35
N ASP A 180 25.28 -27.74 -2.65
CA ASP A 180 24.47 -27.90 -1.44
C ASP A 180 24.98 -26.94 -0.36
N GLU A 181 24.08 -26.08 0.11
CA GLU A 181 24.36 -25.10 1.16
C GLU A 181 24.89 -25.75 2.45
N ASN A 182 24.44 -26.97 2.77
CA ASN A 182 24.87 -27.67 3.98
C ASN A 182 26.32 -28.11 3.86
N LEU A 183 26.74 -28.58 2.67
CA LEU A 183 28.13 -28.93 2.42
C LEU A 183 29.03 -27.70 2.46
N VAL A 184 28.57 -26.58 1.90
CA VAL A 184 29.28 -25.29 1.97
C VAL A 184 29.48 -24.86 3.42
N LEU A 185 28.41 -24.84 4.21
CA LEU A 185 28.46 -24.47 5.63
C LEU A 185 29.33 -25.43 6.45
N PHE A 186 29.27 -26.73 6.16
CA PHE A 186 30.06 -27.75 6.86
C PHE A 186 31.57 -27.59 6.59
N LEU A 187 31.98 -27.49 5.32
CA LEU A 187 33.40 -27.38 4.96
C LEU A 187 33.98 -26.02 5.36
N LEU A 188 33.25 -24.92 5.15
CA LEU A 188 33.67 -23.62 5.65
C LEU A 188 33.69 -23.57 7.18
N GLY A 189 32.71 -24.17 7.86
CA GLY A 189 32.62 -24.16 9.32
C GLY A 189 33.82 -24.82 10.00
N GLN A 190 34.45 -25.81 9.35
CA GLN A 190 35.64 -26.46 9.88
C GLN A 190 36.89 -25.58 9.84
N LYS A 191 37.09 -24.78 8.78
CA LYS A 191 38.34 -24.04 8.54
C LYS A 191 38.21 -22.52 8.65
N TYR A 192 37.03 -21.97 8.32
CA TYR A 192 36.71 -20.54 8.24
C TYR A 192 35.32 -20.23 8.83
N PRO A 193 35.14 -20.30 10.18
CA PRO A 193 33.84 -20.14 10.82
C PRO A 193 33.15 -18.80 10.52
N ASP A 194 33.92 -17.72 10.39
CA ASP A 194 33.39 -16.39 10.07
C ASP A 194 32.84 -16.31 8.65
N MET A 195 33.46 -17.02 7.70
CA MET A 195 32.95 -17.11 6.33
C MET A 195 31.67 -17.96 6.26
N ALA A 196 31.57 -19.03 7.06
CA ALA A 196 30.32 -19.80 7.16
C ALA A 196 29.16 -18.93 7.71
N LYS A 197 29.40 -18.15 8.76
CA LYS A 197 28.42 -17.17 9.29
C LYS A 197 28.04 -16.13 8.23
N ARG A 198 29.02 -15.61 7.49
CA ARG A 198 28.81 -14.64 6.42
C ARG A 198 27.97 -15.23 5.28
N PHE A 199 28.23 -16.47 4.87
CA PHE A 199 27.42 -17.16 3.87
C PHE A 199 25.97 -17.36 4.33
N ASN A 200 25.78 -17.83 5.57
CA ASN A 200 24.43 -17.97 6.14
C ASN A 200 23.67 -16.64 6.17
N ARG A 201 24.36 -15.53 6.50
CA ARG A 201 23.80 -14.19 6.44
C ARG A 201 23.36 -13.81 5.02
N PHE A 202 24.20 -14.04 4.00
CA PHE A 202 23.84 -13.78 2.60
C PHE A 202 22.61 -14.56 2.13
N LEU A 203 22.47 -15.82 2.57
CA LEU A 203 21.28 -16.62 2.27
C LEU A 203 20.01 -16.03 2.89
N LEU A 204 20.11 -15.47 4.10
CA LEU A 204 18.99 -14.78 4.77
C LEU A 204 18.67 -13.44 4.10
N GLU A 205 19.69 -12.60 3.86
CA GLU A 205 19.55 -11.27 3.24
C GLU A 205 18.97 -11.35 1.82
N SER A 206 19.25 -12.43 1.09
CA SER A 206 18.65 -12.67 -0.24
C SER A 206 17.11 -12.63 -0.22
N TYR A 207 16.48 -13.01 0.89
CA TYR A 207 15.02 -13.02 1.02
C TYR A 207 14.41 -11.63 0.94
N ILE A 208 15.09 -10.62 1.46
CA ILE A 208 14.57 -9.25 1.51
C ILE A 208 15.09 -8.44 0.32
N GLU A 209 16.37 -8.60 -0.02
CA GLU A 209 17.00 -7.80 -1.08
C GLU A 209 16.53 -8.18 -2.48
N ASP A 210 16.34 -9.48 -2.72
CA ASP A 210 16.03 -9.97 -4.06
C ASP A 210 14.51 -10.12 -4.29
N ASN A 211 13.68 -9.99 -3.24
CA ASN A 211 12.24 -10.22 -3.31
C ASN A 211 11.45 -8.92 -3.54
N ALA A 212 10.84 -8.79 -4.72
CA ALA A 212 10.05 -7.60 -5.06
C ALA A 212 8.80 -7.40 -4.17
N SER A 213 8.31 -8.47 -3.54
CA SER A 213 7.16 -8.45 -2.64
C SER A 213 7.55 -8.22 -1.18
N VAL A 214 8.84 -8.02 -0.88
CA VAL A 214 9.32 -7.71 0.48
C VAL A 214 10.20 -6.46 0.42
N LYS A 215 9.86 -5.44 1.22
CA LYS A 215 10.67 -4.20 1.28
C LYS A 215 10.84 -3.71 2.70
N TRP A 216 12.01 -3.17 3.00
CA TRP A 216 12.27 -2.51 4.29
C TRP A 216 11.33 -1.32 4.50
N CYS A 217 10.85 -1.15 5.73
CA CYS A 217 10.13 0.04 6.13
C CYS A 217 11.03 1.29 5.93
N PRO A 218 10.53 2.35 5.27
CA PRO A 218 11.34 3.54 4.96
C PRO A 218 11.46 4.52 6.15
N SER A 219 11.21 4.06 7.39
CA SER A 219 11.28 4.93 8.55
C SER A 219 12.69 5.44 8.80
N THR A 220 12.80 6.67 9.31
CA THR A 220 14.07 7.28 9.70
C THR A 220 14.00 7.67 11.18
N PRO A 221 14.78 7.04 12.08
CA PRO A 221 15.68 5.89 11.83
C PRO A 221 14.95 4.60 11.42
N ASN A 222 15.67 3.66 10.82
CA ASN A 222 15.08 2.39 10.37
C ASN A 222 14.54 1.62 11.59
N CYS A 223 13.26 1.25 11.53
CA CYS A 223 12.57 0.54 12.60
C CYS A 223 12.86 -0.97 12.64
N GLY A 224 13.60 -1.51 11.67
CA GLY A 224 13.99 -2.93 11.62
C GLY A 224 12.94 -3.88 11.06
N HIS A 225 11.80 -3.36 10.57
CA HIS A 225 10.75 -4.16 9.94
C HIS A 225 10.89 -4.16 8.41
N ALA A 226 10.78 -5.33 7.79
CA ALA A 226 10.51 -5.50 6.38
C ALA A 226 9.04 -5.92 6.17
N ILE A 227 8.36 -5.32 5.20
CA ILE A 227 6.95 -5.62 4.92
C ILE A 227 6.87 -6.55 3.71
N ARG A 228 6.20 -7.69 3.89
CA ARG A 228 5.81 -8.62 2.82
C ARG A 228 4.37 -8.34 2.40
N VAL A 229 4.13 -8.19 1.10
CA VAL A 229 2.79 -8.02 0.53
C VAL A 229 2.36 -9.28 -0.23
N GLY A 230 1.08 -9.64 -0.12
CA GLY A 230 0.47 -10.73 -0.89
C GLY A 230 0.48 -10.50 -2.40
N THR A 231 0.28 -11.57 -3.16
CA THR A 231 0.21 -11.53 -4.63
C THR A 231 -1.10 -10.87 -5.07
N GLY A 232 -1.02 -9.75 -5.81
CA GLY A 232 -2.19 -9.14 -6.48
C GLY A 232 -2.22 -7.62 -6.49
N GLU A 233 -1.75 -6.94 -5.45
CA GLU A 233 -1.84 -5.46 -5.35
C GLU A 233 -0.47 -4.78 -5.46
N ARG A 234 -0.01 -4.52 -6.68
CA ARG A 234 1.25 -3.77 -6.91
C ARG A 234 1.20 -2.31 -6.45
N TYR A 235 -0.01 -1.75 -6.32
CA TYR A 235 -0.27 -0.38 -5.91
C TYR A 235 -0.98 -0.36 -4.56
N CYS A 236 -0.35 -0.94 -3.54
CA CYS A 236 -0.84 -0.89 -2.17
C CYS A 236 -0.11 0.15 -1.32
N GLU A 237 -0.84 0.70 -0.37
CA GLU A 237 -0.29 1.43 0.77
C GLU A 237 -0.44 0.55 2.00
N VAL A 238 0.56 0.58 2.87
CA VAL A 238 0.61 -0.27 4.06
C VAL A 238 1.06 0.55 5.27
N GLU A 239 0.55 0.22 6.44
CA GLU A 239 1.04 0.75 7.71
C GLU A 239 1.98 -0.27 8.37
N CYS A 240 3.22 0.13 8.62
CA CYS A 240 4.18 -0.66 9.38
C CYS A 240 3.77 -0.74 10.86
N PRO A 241 4.10 -1.81 11.61
CA PRO A 241 3.89 -1.85 13.06
C PRO A 241 4.46 -0.66 13.83
N CYS A 242 5.48 0.04 13.31
CA CYS A 242 6.01 1.27 13.88
C CYS A 242 5.10 2.51 13.71
N GLY A 243 3.97 2.39 13.01
CA GLY A 243 2.99 3.46 12.77
C GLY A 243 3.27 4.32 11.53
N LEU A 244 4.28 3.98 10.73
CA LEU A 244 4.55 4.65 9.46
C LEU A 244 3.72 4.03 8.34
N SER A 245 2.85 4.83 7.72
CA SER A 245 2.12 4.46 6.51
C SER A 245 2.87 4.94 5.25
N PHE A 246 3.12 4.04 4.32
CA PHE A 246 3.89 4.31 3.09
C PHE A 246 3.34 3.55 1.88
N CYS A 247 3.65 4.04 0.68
CA CYS A 247 3.35 3.35 -0.56
C CYS A 247 4.38 2.26 -0.81
N PHE A 248 3.94 1.01 -0.93
CA PHE A 248 4.85 -0.12 -1.15
C PHE A 248 5.56 -0.05 -2.50
N ASN A 249 4.97 0.61 -3.50
CA ASN A 249 5.57 0.74 -4.82
C ASN A 249 6.78 1.70 -4.81
N CYS A 250 6.55 2.96 -4.40
CA CYS A 250 7.57 4.03 -4.50
C CYS A 250 8.34 4.30 -3.19
N MET A 251 7.97 3.66 -2.08
CA MET A 251 8.57 3.83 -0.75
C MET A 251 8.43 5.23 -0.12
N ALA A 252 7.68 6.14 -0.74
CA ALA A 252 7.32 7.42 -0.12
C ALA A 252 6.16 7.26 0.88
N HIS A 253 5.92 8.28 1.70
CA HIS A 253 4.71 8.37 2.53
C HIS A 253 3.44 8.11 1.71
N ALA A 254 2.46 7.45 2.33
CA ALA A 254 1.15 7.18 1.73
C ALA A 254 0.58 8.46 1.09
N HIS A 255 0.24 8.37 -0.19
CA HIS A 255 -0.02 9.50 -1.08
C HIS A 255 -1.29 9.37 -1.91
N SER A 256 -2.10 8.32 -1.70
CA SER A 256 -3.42 8.17 -2.34
C SER A 256 -4.40 9.28 -1.93
N PRO A 257 -5.19 9.87 -2.85
CA PRO A 257 -5.44 9.43 -4.22
C PRO A 257 -4.56 10.09 -5.29
N CYS A 258 -3.29 10.38 -4.98
CA CYS A 258 -2.32 10.82 -5.98
C CYS A 258 -1.50 9.62 -6.49
N PRO A 259 -1.38 9.37 -7.80
CA PRO A 259 -0.51 8.34 -8.34
C PRO A 259 0.98 8.59 -8.06
N CYS A 260 1.80 7.52 -7.95
CA CYS A 260 3.24 7.65 -7.69
C CYS A 260 3.97 8.62 -8.65
N PRO A 261 3.76 8.57 -9.98
CA PRO A 261 4.47 9.46 -10.90
C PRO A 261 4.16 10.95 -10.67
N ILE A 262 2.93 11.27 -10.28
CA ILE A 262 2.51 12.65 -9.98
C ILE A 262 3.10 13.08 -8.63
N TRP A 263 3.06 12.20 -7.64
CA TRP A 263 3.61 12.47 -6.31
C TRP A 263 5.12 12.71 -6.32
N GLU A 264 5.86 11.94 -7.11
CA GLU A 264 7.31 12.11 -7.29
C GLU A 264 7.64 13.49 -7.89
N LYS A 265 6.93 13.88 -8.97
CA LYS A 265 7.08 15.21 -9.59
C LYS A 265 6.79 16.34 -8.59
N TRP A 266 5.75 16.18 -7.76
CA TRP A 266 5.41 17.17 -6.73
C TRP A 266 6.52 17.32 -5.69
N ASN A 267 7.07 16.21 -5.20
CA ASN A 267 8.13 16.23 -4.21
C ASN A 267 9.42 16.85 -4.75
N ALA A 268 9.81 16.52 -5.99
CA ALA A 268 10.95 17.16 -6.66
C ALA A 268 10.74 18.68 -6.75
N LYS A 269 9.59 19.12 -7.27
CA LYS A 269 9.25 20.55 -7.40
C LYS A 269 9.25 21.29 -6.06
N ARG A 270 8.77 20.64 -5.00
CA ARG A 270 8.78 21.22 -3.65
C ARG A 270 10.18 21.31 -3.05
N SER A 271 11.06 20.36 -3.38
CA SER A 271 12.47 20.37 -2.95
C SER A 271 13.27 21.46 -3.64
N GLU A 272 12.99 21.73 -4.91
CA GLU A 272 13.65 22.81 -5.68
C GLU A 272 13.14 24.22 -5.30
N GLY A 273 11.93 24.30 -4.74
CA GLY A 273 11.22 25.54 -4.41
C GLY A 273 11.54 26.16 -3.05
N GLU A 274 12.75 26.00 -2.49
CA GLU A 274 13.13 26.54 -1.16
C GLU A 274 12.85 28.05 -1.01
N ASN A 275 12.84 28.82 -2.10
CA ASN A 275 12.46 30.23 -2.13
C ASN A 275 10.99 30.53 -1.75
N ILE A 276 10.07 29.58 -1.91
CA ILE A 276 8.64 29.73 -1.55
C ILE A 276 8.45 29.58 -0.04
N LYS A 277 9.32 28.79 0.59
CA LYS A 277 9.32 28.49 2.03
C LYS A 277 9.57 29.74 2.89
N TRP A 278 10.27 30.74 2.35
CA TRP A 278 10.54 32.03 3.00
C TRP A 278 9.39 33.05 2.85
N ILE A 279 8.59 32.94 1.77
CA ILE A 279 7.45 33.84 1.50
C ILE A 279 6.16 33.38 2.21
N LEU A 280 6.00 32.07 2.41
CA LEU A 280 4.85 31.44 3.08
C LEU A 280 5.06 31.31 4.59
N ALA A 281 5.37 32.43 5.24
CA ALA A 281 5.37 32.54 6.69
C ALA A 281 4.05 31.99 7.26
N ASN A 282 4.07 31.47 8.49
CA ASN A 282 2.92 30.88 9.19
C ASN A 282 1.78 31.89 9.49
N THR A 283 1.77 33.03 8.80
CA THR A 283 0.85 34.13 8.96
C THR A 283 0.37 34.58 7.58
N LYS A 284 -0.92 34.92 7.48
CA LYS A 284 -1.48 35.54 6.27
C LYS A 284 -1.73 37.02 6.52
N SER A 285 -1.49 37.85 5.52
CA SER A 285 -1.77 39.28 5.61
C SER A 285 -3.27 39.55 5.48
N CYS A 286 -3.81 40.38 6.37
CA CYS A 286 -5.18 40.86 6.27
C CYS A 286 -5.42 41.58 4.93
N PRO A 287 -6.48 41.27 4.15
CA PRO A 287 -6.73 41.92 2.87
C PRO A 287 -7.12 43.40 3.01
N LYS A 288 -7.48 43.86 4.22
CA LYS A 288 -7.84 45.26 4.50
C LYS A 288 -6.68 46.09 5.05
N CYS A 289 -5.95 45.55 6.04
CA CYS A 289 -4.94 46.33 6.78
C CYS A 289 -3.53 45.74 6.69
N PHE A 290 -3.33 44.66 5.95
CA PHE A 290 -2.06 43.99 5.67
C PHE A 290 -1.26 43.47 6.87
N LYS A 291 -1.79 43.60 8.10
CA LYS A 291 -1.22 42.99 9.30
C LYS A 291 -1.30 41.47 9.22
N ALA A 292 -0.26 40.81 9.68
CA ALA A 292 -0.17 39.36 9.80
C ALA A 292 -1.24 38.80 10.75
N ILE A 293 -1.86 37.69 10.36
CA ILE A 293 -2.85 36.93 11.11
C ILE A 293 -2.37 35.49 11.20
N GLU A 294 -2.38 34.94 12.41
CA GLU A 294 -2.13 33.53 12.70
C GLU A 294 -3.46 32.78 12.79
N LYS A 295 -3.51 31.53 12.32
CA LYS A 295 -4.69 30.67 12.49
C LYS A 295 -4.66 30.08 13.90
N ASN A 296 -5.62 30.48 14.73
CA ASN A 296 -5.76 30.05 16.12
C ASN A 296 -7.00 29.15 16.35
N GLY A 297 -7.24 28.18 15.45
CA GLY A 297 -8.37 27.25 15.54
C GLY A 297 -8.63 26.47 14.25
N GLY A 298 -9.76 25.76 14.19
CA GLY A 298 -10.16 24.96 13.02
C GLY A 298 -10.81 25.75 11.88
N CYS A 299 -11.55 26.82 12.19
CA CYS A 299 -12.34 27.57 11.19
C CYS A 299 -11.46 28.18 10.09
N ASN A 300 -11.86 27.98 8.83
CA ASN A 300 -11.21 28.64 7.69
C ASN A 300 -11.68 30.09 7.51
N LEU A 301 -12.66 30.59 8.26
CA LEU A 301 -12.90 32.02 8.40
C LEU A 301 -12.11 32.55 9.60
N VAL A 302 -11.15 33.45 9.34
CA VAL A 302 -10.41 34.14 10.40
C VAL A 302 -10.78 35.62 10.42
N ARG A 303 -10.87 36.20 11.62
CA ARG A 303 -11.18 37.62 11.82
C ARG A 303 -9.92 38.39 12.21
N CYS A 304 -9.56 39.39 11.42
CA CYS A 304 -8.48 40.30 11.75
C CYS A 304 -8.85 41.22 12.92
N LYS A 305 -7.86 41.70 13.67
CA LYS A 305 -8.02 42.76 14.69
C LYS A 305 -8.63 44.06 14.13
N CYS A 306 -8.53 44.31 12.82
CA CYS A 306 -9.18 45.46 12.16
C CYS A 306 -10.67 45.24 11.82
N GLY A 307 -11.23 44.08 12.18
CA GLY A 307 -12.63 43.71 11.94
C GLY A 307 -12.88 43.00 10.61
N GLN A 308 -11.93 42.99 9.66
CA GLN A 308 -12.07 42.28 8.39
C GLN A 308 -12.03 40.77 8.59
N CYS A 309 -13.06 40.06 8.12
CA CYS A 309 -13.04 38.60 8.04
C CYS A 309 -12.44 38.17 6.69
N MET A 310 -11.71 37.06 6.69
CA MET A 310 -11.08 36.54 5.48
C MET A 310 -11.05 35.01 5.50
N CYS A 311 -11.07 34.42 4.30
CA CYS A 311 -10.86 32.99 4.13
C CYS A 311 -9.37 32.67 4.31
N TRP A 312 -9.04 31.74 5.20
CA TRP A 312 -7.69 31.26 5.45
C TRP A 312 -7.11 30.51 4.25
N LEU A 313 -7.95 29.82 3.47
CA LEU A 313 -7.51 29.07 2.29
C LEU A 313 -6.92 30.02 1.24
N CYS A 314 -7.70 31.01 0.77
CA CYS A 314 -7.28 31.89 -0.32
C CYS A 314 -6.72 33.25 0.11
N GLY A 315 -6.96 33.68 1.35
CA GLY A 315 -6.61 35.03 1.82
C GLY A 315 -7.59 36.14 1.39
N GLY A 316 -8.67 35.78 0.69
CA GLY A 316 -9.68 36.73 0.21
C GLY A 316 -10.51 37.33 1.34
N GLY A 317 -10.85 38.61 1.22
CA GLY A 317 -11.79 39.28 2.13
C GLY A 317 -13.20 38.73 1.96
N THR A 318 -13.88 38.47 3.07
CA THR A 318 -15.23 37.91 3.10
C THR A 318 -16.12 38.67 4.07
N GLY A 319 -17.43 38.40 4.01
CA GLY A 319 -18.38 38.84 5.02
C GLY A 319 -18.18 38.14 6.37
N MET A 320 -18.97 38.55 7.37
CA MET A 320 -19.05 37.84 8.66
C MET A 320 -19.95 36.61 8.59
N ASP A 321 -20.88 36.59 7.64
CA ASP A 321 -21.82 35.50 7.46
C ASP A 321 -21.10 34.28 6.92
N HIS A 322 -20.97 33.29 7.80
CA HIS A 322 -20.39 32.02 7.48
C HIS A 322 -21.06 30.97 8.36
N THR A 323 -21.12 29.77 7.83
CA THR A 323 -21.16 28.58 8.64
C THR A 323 -19.72 28.13 8.85
N TRP A 324 -19.50 27.15 9.73
CA TRP A 324 -18.18 26.56 9.85
C TRP A 324 -17.68 25.88 8.58
N THR A 325 -18.63 25.46 7.73
CA THR A 325 -18.37 24.68 6.52
C THR A 325 -18.27 25.56 5.29
N SER A 326 -18.96 26.69 5.25
CA SER A 326 -18.97 27.58 4.08
C SER A 326 -19.01 29.04 4.48
N ILE A 327 -18.32 29.87 3.72
CA ILE A 327 -18.40 31.32 3.86
C ILE A 327 -19.44 31.80 2.84
N ALA A 328 -20.45 32.55 3.30
CA ALA A 328 -21.55 32.95 2.43
C ALA A 328 -21.04 33.74 1.22
N GLY A 329 -21.40 33.29 0.02
CA GLY A 329 -20.98 33.90 -1.25
C GLY A 329 -19.50 33.71 -1.62
N HIS A 330 -18.79 32.76 -0.98
CA HIS A 330 -17.36 32.56 -1.21
C HIS A 330 -17.02 31.09 -1.48
N SER A 331 -16.57 30.80 -2.70
CA SER A 331 -15.95 29.52 -3.10
C SER A 331 -14.56 29.81 -3.65
N CYS A 332 -13.55 29.07 -3.17
CA CYS A 332 -12.17 29.31 -3.55
C CYS A 332 -11.34 28.05 -3.82
N ASN A 333 -11.89 26.83 -3.76
CA ASN A 333 -11.13 25.61 -4.07
C ASN A 333 -10.70 25.57 -5.55
N ARG A 334 -11.59 25.98 -6.46
CA ARG A 334 -11.34 26.01 -7.90
C ARG A 334 -10.32 27.07 -8.28
N TYR A 335 -9.31 26.68 -9.05
CA TYR A 335 -8.40 27.64 -9.67
C TYR A 335 -9.07 28.25 -10.90
N LYS A 336 -9.34 29.55 -10.85
CA LYS A 336 -9.84 30.32 -12.00
C LYS A 336 -8.65 30.86 -12.78
N GLU A 337 -8.51 30.43 -14.03
CA GLU A 337 -7.58 31.06 -14.96
C GLU A 337 -8.12 32.46 -15.29
N GLU A 338 -7.39 33.51 -14.90
CA GLU A 338 -7.75 34.86 -15.34
C GLU A 338 -7.43 34.98 -16.83
N SER A 339 -8.43 35.31 -17.65
CA SER A 339 -8.23 35.62 -19.07
C SER A 339 -7.56 36.99 -19.22
N ARG A 340 -6.32 37.13 -18.77
CA ARG A 340 -5.49 38.29 -19.09
C ARG A 340 -4.99 38.10 -20.53
N GLY A 341 -5.06 39.15 -21.33
CA GLY A 341 -4.77 39.09 -22.77
C GLY A 341 -3.40 38.48 -23.11
N LYS A 342 -3.15 38.25 -24.41
CA LYS A 342 -2.01 37.51 -25.02
C LYS A 342 -0.58 37.94 -24.62
N THR A 343 -0.40 38.82 -23.65
CA THR A 343 0.85 39.36 -23.11
C THR A 343 1.09 39.00 -21.63
N ALA A 344 0.31 38.09 -21.04
CA ALA A 344 0.56 37.63 -19.68
C ALA A 344 1.85 36.80 -19.59
N ASP A 345 2.71 37.11 -18.61
CA ASP A 345 3.91 36.35 -18.32
C ASP A 345 3.52 34.95 -17.82
N THR A 346 3.63 33.97 -18.72
CA THR A 346 3.34 32.55 -18.45
C THR A 346 4.05 32.02 -17.19
N SER A 347 5.20 32.59 -16.82
CA SER A 347 5.96 32.20 -15.62
C SER A 347 5.21 32.61 -14.35
N ARG A 348 4.65 33.83 -14.35
CA ARG A 348 3.88 34.37 -13.23
C ARG A 348 2.58 33.62 -13.02
N GLU A 349 1.87 33.31 -14.10
CA GLU A 349 0.62 32.53 -14.03
C GLU A 349 0.86 31.11 -13.50
N GLN A 350 1.94 30.45 -13.94
CA GLN A 350 2.34 29.15 -13.42
C GLN A 350 2.72 29.20 -11.93
N MET A 351 3.35 30.30 -11.50
CA MET A 351 3.68 30.54 -10.09
C MET A 351 2.44 30.77 -9.23
N GLU A 352 1.51 31.61 -9.68
CA GLU A 352 0.23 31.87 -9.00
C GLU A 352 -0.61 30.59 -8.88
N ARG A 353 -0.64 29.78 -9.95
CA ARG A 353 -1.26 28.46 -9.93
C ARG A 353 -0.58 27.53 -8.95
N TYR A 354 0.75 27.39 -8.99
CA TYR A 354 1.46 26.54 -8.04
C TYR A 354 1.19 26.94 -6.59
N LYS A 355 1.22 28.24 -6.29
CA LYS A 355 0.89 28.78 -4.97
C LYS A 355 -0.50 28.36 -4.51
N HIS A 356 -1.51 28.47 -5.38
CA HIS A 356 -2.89 28.08 -5.05
C HIS A 356 -3.00 26.62 -4.57
N TYR A 357 -2.42 25.68 -5.31
CA TYR A 357 -2.49 24.26 -4.98
C TYR A 357 -1.57 23.90 -3.81
N HIS A 358 -0.37 24.48 -3.76
CA HIS A 358 0.59 24.27 -2.67
C HIS A 358 0.04 24.74 -1.32
N ASP A 359 -0.60 25.90 -1.27
CA ASP A 359 -1.17 26.44 -0.04
C ASP A 359 -2.24 25.50 0.54
N ARG A 360 -3.09 24.91 -0.30
CA ARG A 360 -4.15 23.98 0.14
C ARG A 360 -3.60 22.62 0.55
N PHE A 361 -2.65 22.09 -0.22
CA PHE A 361 -1.88 20.91 0.17
C PHE A 361 -1.30 21.08 1.58
N LYS A 362 -0.63 22.22 1.82
CA LYS A 362 0.00 22.55 3.11
C LYS A 362 -1.02 22.74 4.23
N ILE A 363 -2.08 23.52 4.01
CA ILE A 363 -3.10 23.79 5.04
C ILE A 363 -3.74 22.49 5.55
N HIS A 364 -4.07 21.55 4.66
CA HIS A 364 -4.61 20.26 5.09
C HIS A 364 -3.56 19.38 5.78
N GLY A 365 -2.30 19.42 5.34
CA GLY A 365 -1.19 18.72 6.02
C GLY A 365 -0.91 19.26 7.43
N ASP A 366 -0.94 20.58 7.60
CA ASP A 366 -0.76 21.25 8.89
C ASP A 366 -1.96 20.95 9.81
N SER A 367 -3.19 21.02 9.28
CA SER A 367 -4.42 20.67 10.02
C SER A 367 -4.40 19.22 10.49
N TYR A 368 -4.03 18.28 9.61
CA TYR A 368 -3.82 16.87 9.97
C TYR A 368 -2.84 16.72 11.14
N SER A 369 -1.72 17.45 11.12
CA SER A 369 -0.69 17.33 12.15
C SER A 369 -1.20 17.83 13.51
N VAL A 370 -1.93 18.94 13.53
CA VAL A 370 -2.56 19.49 14.74
C VAL A 370 -3.68 18.57 15.26
N GLU A 371 -4.54 18.08 14.37
CA GLU A 371 -5.66 17.19 14.71
C GLU A 371 -5.15 15.82 15.20
N LYS A 372 -4.06 15.29 14.63
CA LYS A 372 -3.46 14.04 15.10
C LYS A 372 -2.88 14.17 16.51
N GLN A 373 -2.20 15.28 16.80
CA GLN A 373 -1.50 15.47 18.08
C GLN A 373 -2.43 16.01 19.18
N LYS A 374 -3.05 17.17 18.97
CA LYS A 374 -3.81 17.88 20.00
C LYS A 374 -5.22 17.33 20.18
N LEU A 375 -5.96 17.23 19.06
CA LEU A 375 -7.33 16.71 19.08
C LEU A 375 -7.32 15.21 19.44
N GLY A 376 -6.38 14.43 18.90
CA GLY A 376 -6.22 13.01 19.24
C GLY A 376 -6.00 12.76 20.74
N ALA A 377 -5.13 13.53 21.39
CA ALA A 377 -4.94 13.43 22.84
C ALA A 377 -6.20 13.78 23.63
N THR A 378 -6.93 14.81 23.19
CA THR A 378 -8.21 15.22 23.82
C THR A 378 -9.27 14.13 23.67
N ILE A 379 -9.39 13.53 22.48
CA ILE A 379 -10.33 12.44 22.21
C ILE A 379 -9.99 11.20 23.03
N ALA A 380 -8.71 10.82 23.11
CA ALA A 380 -8.28 9.68 23.93
C ALA A 380 -8.67 9.86 25.41
N GLU A 381 -8.53 11.08 25.94
CA GLU A 381 -8.96 11.39 27.30
C GLU A 381 -10.48 11.33 27.46
N GLN A 382 -11.26 11.84 26.50
CA GLN A 382 -12.72 11.76 26.52
C GLN A 382 -13.24 10.32 26.48
N VAL A 383 -12.63 9.48 25.64
CA VAL A 383 -12.94 8.04 25.59
C VAL A 383 -12.67 7.38 26.93
N ARG A 384 -11.50 7.66 27.54
CA ARG A 384 -11.15 7.15 28.87
C ARG A 384 -12.15 7.58 29.95
N LEU A 385 -12.57 8.84 29.94
CA LEU A 385 -13.55 9.37 30.89
C LEU A 385 -14.92 8.72 30.72
N LEU A 386 -15.40 8.60 29.47
CA LEU A 386 -16.61 7.85 29.15
C LEU A 386 -16.53 6.42 29.71
N GLU A 387 -15.52 5.66 29.29
CA GLU A 387 -15.34 4.24 29.64
C GLU A 387 -15.21 3.96 31.14
N SER A 388 -14.75 4.95 31.92
CA SER A 388 -14.62 4.84 33.37
C SER A 388 -15.95 4.96 34.15
N ASP A 389 -16.98 5.57 33.56
CA ASP A 389 -18.27 5.84 34.22
C ASP A 389 -19.12 4.57 34.26
N LYS A 390 -18.94 3.75 35.31
CA LYS A 390 -19.57 2.43 35.42
C LYS A 390 -21.09 2.46 35.53
N ASP A 391 -21.67 3.61 35.87
CA ASP A 391 -23.10 3.77 36.10
C ASP A 391 -23.89 3.90 34.79
N ARG A 392 -23.21 4.25 33.68
CA ARG A 392 -23.86 4.38 32.37
C ARG A 392 -24.03 3.05 31.63
N PRO A 393 -25.08 2.92 30.80
CA PRO A 393 -25.22 1.80 29.87
C PRO A 393 -24.02 1.67 28.93
N LEU A 394 -23.62 0.42 28.63
CA LEU A 394 -22.48 0.11 27.75
C LEU A 394 -22.55 0.82 26.40
N ALA A 395 -23.74 0.94 25.79
CA ALA A 395 -23.94 1.58 24.49
C ALA A 395 -23.64 3.09 24.47
N ILE A 396 -23.74 3.76 25.64
CA ILE A 396 -23.43 5.18 25.84
C ILE A 396 -21.96 5.34 26.24
N ARG A 397 -21.47 4.40 27.05
CA ARG A 397 -20.12 4.40 27.57
C ARG A 397 -19.05 4.00 26.54
N ASP A 398 -19.42 3.23 25.53
CA ASP A 398 -18.57 2.88 24.40
C ASP A 398 -18.11 4.14 23.65
N GLY A 399 -16.83 4.50 23.83
CA GLY A 399 -16.21 5.68 23.23
C GLY A 399 -15.61 5.43 21.85
N ASP A 400 -15.69 4.21 21.30
CA ASP A 400 -15.05 3.84 20.04
C ASP A 400 -15.53 4.67 18.84
N TRP A 401 -16.75 5.22 18.91
CA TRP A 401 -17.26 6.14 17.88
C TRP A 401 -16.42 7.42 17.75
N LEU A 402 -15.86 7.95 18.85
CA LEU A 402 -14.97 9.12 18.81
C LEU A 402 -13.66 8.77 18.11
N THR A 403 -13.07 7.63 18.47
CA THR A 403 -11.83 7.12 17.87
C THR A 403 -12.00 6.87 16.37
N ARG A 404 -13.09 6.21 15.96
CA ARG A 404 -13.41 5.98 14.54
C ARG A 404 -13.64 7.29 13.80
N ALA A 405 -14.42 8.21 14.35
CA ALA A 405 -14.68 9.51 13.72
C ALA A 405 -13.39 10.34 13.56
N HIS A 406 -12.51 10.34 14.57
CA HIS A 406 -11.21 10.99 14.50
C HIS A 406 -10.30 10.37 13.45
N ARG A 407 -10.24 9.03 13.37
CA ARG A 407 -9.47 8.34 12.33
C ARG A 407 -9.98 8.70 10.93
N ARG A 408 -11.31 8.69 10.72
CA ARG A 408 -11.93 9.13 9.45
C ARG A 408 -11.58 10.57 9.11
N LEU A 409 -11.59 11.49 10.09
CA LEU A 409 -11.14 12.87 9.91
C LEU A 409 -9.70 12.93 9.39
N LEU A 410 -8.77 12.22 10.04
CA LEU A 410 -7.36 12.21 9.68
C LEU A 410 -7.13 11.67 8.26
N VAL A 411 -7.76 10.55 7.91
CA VAL A 411 -7.70 9.98 6.55
C VAL A 411 -8.22 10.99 5.52
N SER A 412 -9.30 11.70 5.85
CA SER A 412 -9.94 12.63 4.91
C SER A 412 -9.13 13.90 4.70
N ARG A 413 -8.45 14.42 5.74
CA ARG A 413 -7.45 15.49 5.60
C ARG A 413 -6.32 15.08 4.67
N GLN A 414 -5.88 13.84 4.82
CA GLN A 414 -4.82 13.30 3.99
C GLN A 414 -5.25 13.23 2.52
N VAL A 415 -6.44 12.68 2.27
CA VAL A 415 -7.07 12.59 0.95
C VAL A 415 -7.24 13.97 0.31
N LEU A 416 -7.75 14.98 1.04
CA LEU A 416 -7.86 16.36 0.57
C LEU A 416 -6.51 16.96 0.17
N SER A 417 -5.51 16.87 1.05
CA SER A 417 -4.16 17.37 0.78
C SER A 417 -3.59 16.80 -0.54
N ARG A 418 -3.71 15.48 -0.72
CA ARG A 418 -3.19 14.76 -1.89
C ARG A 418 -4.02 15.00 -3.16
N SER A 419 -5.33 15.22 -3.03
CA SER A 419 -6.21 15.57 -4.14
C SER A 419 -5.82 16.89 -4.83
N TYR A 420 -5.31 17.87 -4.08
CA TYR A 420 -4.79 19.11 -4.65
C TYR A 420 -3.50 18.91 -5.47
N VAL A 421 -2.63 18.01 -5.02
CA VAL A 421 -1.43 17.63 -5.78
C VAL A 421 -1.83 16.99 -7.11
N PHE A 422 -2.79 16.06 -7.05
CA PHE A 422 -3.36 15.44 -8.25
C PHE A 422 -3.96 16.48 -9.19
N ALA A 423 -4.83 17.36 -8.71
CA ALA A 423 -5.50 18.40 -9.49
C ALA A 423 -4.51 19.39 -10.15
N TYR A 424 -3.41 19.73 -9.46
CA TYR A 424 -2.37 20.59 -10.03
C TYR A 424 -1.77 19.99 -11.31
N TYR A 425 -1.50 18.69 -11.36
CA TYR A 425 -0.94 18.08 -12.57
C TYR A 425 -2.01 17.68 -13.59
N MET A 426 -3.19 17.24 -13.14
CA MET A 426 -4.27 16.80 -14.02
C MET A 426 -4.89 17.95 -14.82
N PHE A 427 -5.07 19.13 -14.21
CA PHE A 427 -5.78 20.26 -14.83
C PHE A 427 -4.88 21.43 -15.21
N GLY A 428 -3.57 21.22 -15.36
CA GLY A 428 -2.62 22.29 -15.69
C GLY A 428 -2.54 22.58 -17.20
N GLY A 429 -2.64 23.86 -17.58
CA GLY A 429 -2.49 24.35 -18.95
C GLY A 429 -1.13 23.97 -19.53
N GLY A 430 -1.12 22.94 -20.38
CA GLY A 430 0.09 22.39 -21.00
C GLY A 430 0.35 20.90 -20.73
N CYS A 431 -0.58 20.14 -20.12
CA CYS A 431 -0.57 18.68 -19.98
C CYS A 431 0.86 18.08 -19.95
N GLN A 432 1.55 18.21 -18.81
CA GLN A 432 2.80 17.47 -18.56
C GLN A 432 2.55 15.94 -18.49
N LEU A 433 1.28 15.54 -18.48
CA LEU A 433 0.80 14.17 -18.63
C LEU A 433 0.12 14.07 -19.99
N ARG A 434 0.61 13.18 -20.86
CA ARG A 434 0.02 12.99 -22.19
C ARG A 434 -1.35 12.34 -22.02
N THR A 435 -2.41 13.02 -22.42
CA THR A 435 -3.76 12.45 -22.59
C THR A 435 -3.90 11.85 -23.98
N LEU A 436 -4.72 10.80 -24.12
CA LEU A 436 -4.83 10.06 -25.39
C LEU A 436 -5.13 11.02 -26.55
N PRO A 437 -4.29 11.06 -27.62
CA PRO A 437 -4.54 11.91 -28.77
C PRO A 437 -5.79 11.39 -29.48
N VAL A 438 -6.85 12.19 -29.51
CA VAL A 438 -8.14 11.80 -30.07
C VAL A 438 -8.18 12.13 -31.56
N PRO A 439 -8.27 11.15 -32.49
CA PRO A 439 -8.59 11.43 -33.88
C PRO A 439 -10.05 11.89 -33.98
N ALA A 440 -10.30 12.97 -34.73
CA ALA A 440 -11.61 13.52 -35.11
C ALA A 440 -12.60 14.04 -34.03
N ALA A 441 -12.47 13.74 -32.73
CA ALA A 441 -13.43 14.17 -31.70
C ALA A 441 -12.98 15.38 -30.83
N ARG A 442 -12.48 16.45 -31.47
CA ARG A 442 -11.99 17.68 -30.78
C ARG A 442 -12.98 18.36 -29.82
N ARG A 443 -14.29 18.10 -29.93
CA ARG A 443 -15.32 18.68 -29.05
C ARG A 443 -15.73 17.77 -27.88
N ALA A 444 -15.68 16.45 -28.04
CA ALA A 444 -16.16 15.51 -27.01
C ALA A 444 -15.14 15.26 -25.90
N GLY A 445 -13.85 15.07 -26.22
CA GLY A 445 -12.82 14.78 -25.20
C GLY A 445 -12.48 15.96 -24.27
N ALA A 446 -12.43 17.18 -24.82
CA ALA A 446 -12.33 18.40 -24.00
C ALA A 446 -13.57 18.62 -23.13
N SER A 447 -14.75 18.21 -23.63
CA SER A 447 -15.99 18.21 -22.85
C SER A 447 -15.96 17.17 -21.74
N LEU A 448 -15.44 15.96 -21.98
CA LEU A 448 -15.34 14.90 -20.97
C LEU A 448 -14.37 15.27 -19.84
N LEU A 449 -13.17 15.77 -20.17
CA LEU A 449 -12.24 16.27 -19.14
C LEU A 449 -12.83 17.46 -18.37
N GLY A 450 -13.57 18.35 -19.04
CA GLY A 450 -14.27 19.45 -18.39
C GLY A 450 -15.37 18.97 -17.43
N VAL A 451 -16.16 17.98 -17.83
CA VAL A 451 -17.20 17.36 -16.98
C VAL A 451 -16.58 16.64 -15.79
N ALA A 452 -15.57 15.79 -16.03
CA ALA A 452 -14.86 15.07 -14.97
C ALA A 452 -14.13 16.02 -14.02
N ARG A 453 -13.54 17.10 -14.53
CA ARG A 453 -12.95 18.18 -13.71
C ARG A 453 -14.00 18.84 -12.83
N ASN A 454 -15.15 19.21 -13.39
CA ASN A 454 -16.22 19.85 -12.62
C ASN A 454 -16.75 18.91 -11.52
N LEU A 455 -16.94 17.63 -11.85
CA LEU A 455 -17.35 16.62 -10.88
C LEU A 455 -16.33 16.49 -9.75
N PHE A 456 -15.04 16.35 -10.09
CA PHE A 456 -13.96 16.27 -9.11
C PHE A 456 -13.88 17.53 -8.23
N GLU A 457 -13.91 18.72 -8.83
CA GLU A 457 -13.81 19.99 -8.09
C GLU A 457 -15.03 20.22 -7.18
N ASP A 458 -16.22 19.74 -7.58
CA ASP A 458 -17.43 19.77 -6.76
C ASP A 458 -17.36 18.78 -5.58
N GLN A 459 -16.96 17.53 -5.84
CA GLN A 459 -16.72 16.52 -4.81
C GLN A 459 -15.65 16.98 -3.81
N GLN A 460 -14.57 17.60 -4.29
CA GLN A 460 -13.51 18.17 -3.44
C GLN A 460 -14.07 19.27 -2.54
N GLU A 461 -14.88 20.19 -3.07
CA GLU A 461 -15.52 21.25 -2.28
C GLU A 461 -16.46 20.66 -1.22
N GLN A 462 -17.34 19.73 -1.60
CA GLN A 462 -18.24 19.06 -0.65
C GLN A 462 -17.46 18.32 0.45
N LEU A 463 -16.38 17.63 0.10
CA LEU A 463 -15.53 16.92 1.05
C LEU A 463 -14.86 17.88 2.04
N GLU A 464 -14.31 19.00 1.57
CA GLU A 464 -13.74 20.03 2.44
C GLU A 464 -14.74 20.51 3.48
N GLN A 465 -15.95 20.88 3.03
CA GLN A 465 -17.01 21.38 3.89
C GLN A 465 -17.34 20.38 5.01
N HIS A 466 -17.54 19.10 4.67
CA HIS A 466 -17.91 18.06 5.64
C HIS A 466 -16.74 17.68 6.55
N VAL A 467 -15.50 17.71 6.06
CA VAL A 467 -14.29 17.48 6.87
C VAL A 467 -14.13 18.57 7.92
N GLU A 468 -14.35 19.84 7.56
CA GLU A 468 -14.32 20.92 8.55
C GLU A 468 -15.46 20.76 9.57
N HIS A 469 -16.64 20.31 9.13
CA HIS A 469 -17.78 20.05 10.03
C HIS A 469 -17.48 18.96 11.05
N LEU A 470 -16.87 17.86 10.59
CA LEU A 470 -16.46 16.75 11.45
C LEU A 470 -15.36 17.19 12.43
N SER A 471 -14.36 17.93 11.95
CA SER A 471 -13.30 18.49 12.80
C SER A 471 -13.86 19.34 13.93
N ARG A 472 -14.81 20.23 13.62
CA ARG A 472 -15.53 21.01 14.64
C ARG A 472 -16.31 20.13 15.60
N SER A 473 -17.15 19.24 15.07
CA SER A 473 -18.02 18.41 15.90
C SER A 473 -17.22 17.61 16.92
N LEU A 474 -16.01 17.16 16.56
CA LEU A 474 -15.10 16.46 17.46
C LEU A 474 -14.36 17.40 18.42
N ALA A 475 -14.02 18.61 17.99
CA ALA A 475 -13.38 19.60 18.86
C ALA A 475 -14.34 20.22 19.89
N GLU A 476 -15.62 20.36 19.55
CA GLU A 476 -16.69 20.88 20.42
C GLU A 476 -17.32 19.78 21.27
N ALA A 477 -17.19 18.51 20.88
CA ALA A 477 -17.55 17.40 21.75
C ALA A 477 -16.72 17.55 23.03
N ALA A 478 -17.39 17.86 24.14
CA ALA A 478 -16.78 17.98 25.45
C ALA A 478 -17.50 17.01 26.37
N VAL A 479 -16.97 15.79 26.47
CA VAL A 479 -17.44 14.85 27.47
C VAL A 479 -16.66 15.08 28.76
N VAL A 480 -17.36 15.59 29.76
CA VAL A 480 -16.86 15.78 31.12
C VAL A 480 -17.66 14.90 32.08
N ALA A 481 -17.14 14.68 33.28
CA ALA A 481 -17.88 13.98 34.32
C ALA A 481 -19.25 14.67 34.54
N GLY A 482 -20.34 13.92 34.38
CA GLY A 482 -21.70 14.43 34.51
C GLY A 482 -22.38 14.93 33.23
N THR A 483 -21.79 14.79 32.03
CA THR A 483 -22.49 15.12 30.78
C THR A 483 -23.80 14.31 30.65
N PRO A 484 -24.96 14.92 30.37
CA PRO A 484 -26.22 14.19 30.24
C PRO A 484 -26.19 13.12 29.15
N GLU A 485 -26.81 11.97 29.37
CA GLU A 485 -26.84 10.87 28.39
C GLU A 485 -27.39 11.28 27.03
N ALA A 486 -28.47 12.09 27.01
CA ALA A 486 -29.07 12.61 25.78
C ALA A 486 -28.10 13.48 24.96
N GLU A 487 -27.21 14.21 25.63
CA GLU A 487 -26.18 15.02 24.98
C GLU A 487 -25.14 14.13 24.29
N ILE A 488 -24.67 13.08 24.98
CA ILE A 488 -23.70 12.12 24.45
C ILE A 488 -24.29 11.40 23.23
N VAL A 489 -25.55 10.97 23.31
CA VAL A 489 -26.25 10.32 22.18
C VAL A 489 -26.34 11.27 20.98
N ARG A 490 -26.66 12.55 21.21
CA ARG A 490 -26.70 13.57 20.14
C ARG A 490 -25.32 13.77 19.50
N GLN A 491 -24.26 13.88 20.31
CA GLN A 491 -22.89 14.03 19.82
C GLN A 491 -22.44 12.79 19.04
N LYS A 492 -22.73 11.58 19.54
CA LYS A 492 -22.47 10.30 18.86
C LYS A 492 -23.15 10.26 17.49
N GLN A 493 -24.45 10.57 17.44
CA GLN A 493 -25.20 10.55 16.18
C GLN A 493 -24.63 11.56 15.17
N ALA A 494 -24.30 12.78 15.61
CA ALA A 494 -23.70 13.80 14.76
C ALA A 494 -22.34 13.36 14.21
N ALA A 495 -21.44 12.90 15.08
CA ALA A 495 -20.10 12.47 14.68
C ALA A 495 -20.12 11.26 13.73
N VAL A 496 -20.94 10.24 14.02
CA VAL A 496 -21.08 9.05 13.18
C VAL A 496 -21.67 9.40 11.82
N THR A 497 -22.69 10.26 11.78
CA THR A 497 -23.31 10.70 10.51
C THR A 497 -22.31 11.47 9.65
N LEU A 498 -21.58 12.41 10.25
CA LEU A 498 -20.56 13.19 9.54
C LEU A 498 -19.40 12.32 9.06
N ALA A 499 -18.91 11.39 9.90
CA ALA A 499 -17.86 10.45 9.52
C ALA A 499 -18.26 9.59 8.32
N LYS A 500 -19.50 9.06 8.30
CA LYS A 500 -20.04 8.29 7.16
C LYS A 500 -20.16 9.13 5.89
N THR A 501 -20.62 10.38 6.00
CA THR A 501 -20.71 11.28 4.84
C THR A 501 -19.34 11.59 4.26
N VAL A 502 -18.36 11.88 5.12
CA VAL A 502 -16.98 12.14 4.71
C VAL A 502 -16.34 10.90 4.06
N GLU A 503 -16.58 9.72 4.62
CA GLU A 503 -16.14 8.43 4.06
C GLU A 503 -16.69 8.22 2.64
N ARG A 504 -18.01 8.39 2.46
CA ARG A 504 -18.66 8.27 1.15
C ARG A 504 -18.06 9.24 0.13
N LEU A 505 -17.89 10.51 0.50
CA LEU A 505 -17.32 11.55 -0.38
C LEU A 505 -15.86 11.25 -0.77
N CYS A 506 -15.07 10.70 0.16
CA CYS A 506 -13.72 10.22 -0.16
C CYS A 506 -13.76 9.07 -1.17
N GLY A 507 -14.63 8.07 -0.97
CA GLY A 507 -14.81 6.96 -1.92
C GLY A 507 -15.24 7.43 -3.31
N GLU A 508 -16.19 8.37 -3.39
CA GLU A 508 -16.63 8.98 -4.65
C GLU A 508 -15.50 9.73 -5.36
N MET A 509 -14.66 10.46 -4.62
CA MET A 509 -13.51 11.15 -5.20
C MET A 509 -12.45 10.16 -5.72
N TYR A 510 -12.18 9.07 -4.99
CA TYR A 510 -11.29 8.01 -5.47
C TYR A 510 -11.80 7.38 -6.75
N LYS A 511 -13.11 7.09 -6.80
CA LYS A 511 -13.77 6.58 -8.00
C LYS A 511 -13.65 7.55 -9.16
N CYS A 512 -13.94 8.84 -8.95
CA CYS A 512 -13.76 9.87 -9.97
C CYS A 512 -12.31 9.94 -10.48
N ILE A 513 -11.33 9.83 -9.61
CA ILE A 513 -9.91 9.84 -10.02
C ILE A 513 -9.61 8.59 -10.84
N GLN A 514 -9.89 7.39 -10.32
CA GLN A 514 -9.49 6.12 -10.92
C GLN A 514 -10.24 5.79 -12.21
N ASP A 515 -11.56 6.03 -12.24
CA ASP A 515 -12.44 5.56 -13.32
C ASP A 515 -12.69 6.63 -14.39
N GLU A 516 -12.73 7.91 -14.00
CA GLU A 516 -13.08 9.01 -14.92
C GLU A 516 -11.86 9.81 -15.40
N LEU A 517 -10.89 10.07 -14.52
CA LEU A 517 -9.76 10.96 -14.84
C LEU A 517 -8.52 10.21 -15.33
N LEU A 518 -8.10 9.15 -14.63
CA LEU A 518 -6.90 8.40 -14.98
C LEU A 518 -7.07 7.59 -16.28
N THR A 519 -8.30 7.21 -16.61
CA THR A 519 -8.63 6.51 -17.87
C THR A 519 -8.44 7.39 -19.11
N LEU A 520 -8.33 8.71 -18.96
CA LEU A 520 -8.08 9.66 -20.05
C LEU A 520 -6.59 9.79 -20.42
N LEU A 521 -5.68 9.22 -19.61
CA LEU A 521 -4.24 9.31 -19.81
C LEU A 521 -3.74 8.31 -20.87
N VAL A 522 -2.70 8.68 -21.63
CA VAL A 522 -1.99 7.75 -22.54
C VAL A 522 -1.27 6.68 -21.73
N GLU A 523 -0.59 7.12 -20.68
CA GLU A 523 0.15 6.26 -19.77
C GLU A 523 -0.79 5.90 -18.62
N PRO A 524 -1.25 4.63 -18.53
CA PRO A 524 -2.17 4.23 -17.49
C PRO A 524 -1.50 4.40 -16.12
N MET A 525 -2.21 5.08 -15.22
CA MET A 525 -1.82 5.23 -13.83
C MET A 525 -2.88 4.59 -12.95
N THR A 526 -2.48 4.17 -11.76
CA THR A 526 -3.36 3.55 -10.78
C THR A 526 -3.06 4.12 -9.40
N ILE A 527 -4.10 4.25 -8.60
CA ILE A 527 -4.00 4.64 -7.18
C ILE A 527 -4.32 3.43 -6.30
N ALA A 528 -3.87 3.49 -5.04
CA ALA A 528 -4.28 2.50 -4.05
C ALA A 528 -5.79 2.63 -3.78
N ALA A 529 -6.46 1.50 -3.55
CA ALA A 529 -7.87 1.48 -3.20
C ALA A 529 -8.15 2.32 -1.95
N TYR A 530 -9.32 2.97 -1.92
CA TYR A 530 -9.74 3.74 -0.75
C TYR A 530 -10.01 2.79 0.42
N ARG A 531 -9.35 3.05 1.55
CA ARG A 531 -9.60 2.34 2.81
C ARG A 531 -10.07 3.32 3.89
N PRO A 532 -11.29 3.09 4.42
CA PRO A 532 -11.87 3.72 5.59
C PRO A 532 -10.89 4.33 6.58
N ASP A 533 -10.15 3.36 7.11
CA ASP A 533 -9.32 3.41 8.29
C ASP A 533 -7.87 3.77 7.97
N GLY A 534 -7.60 4.11 6.71
CA GLY A 534 -6.26 4.26 6.17
C GLY A 534 -5.67 2.92 5.72
N PRO A 535 -4.38 2.91 5.35
CA PRO A 535 -3.66 1.69 4.98
C PRO A 535 -3.73 0.62 6.07
N ASP A 536 -3.89 -0.65 5.69
CA ASP A 536 -3.94 -1.72 6.67
C ASP A 536 -2.59 -1.87 7.37
N ARG A 537 -2.65 -2.08 8.69
CA ARG A 537 -1.47 -2.33 9.49
C ARG A 537 -0.97 -3.75 9.26
N ALA A 538 0.28 -3.88 8.84
CA ALA A 538 0.91 -5.18 8.63
C ALA A 538 0.97 -5.96 9.94
N ARG A 539 0.63 -7.25 9.87
CA ARG A 539 0.62 -8.16 11.02
C ARG A 539 2.04 -8.65 11.28
N GLU A 540 2.46 -8.70 12.54
CA GLU A 540 3.74 -9.32 12.87
C GLU A 540 3.71 -10.81 12.52
N LEU A 541 4.73 -11.25 11.78
CA LEU A 541 4.88 -12.66 11.45
C LEU A 541 5.27 -13.42 12.71
N ALA A 542 4.50 -14.44 13.07
CA ALA A 542 4.85 -15.31 14.19
C ALA A 542 6.17 -16.06 13.89
N ALA A 543 6.99 -16.22 14.94
CA ALA A 543 8.28 -16.91 14.87
C ALA A 543 8.16 -18.43 14.66
#